data_AF-A0A7V0NNM9-F1
#
_entry.id   AF-A0A7V0NNM9-F1
#
_cell.length_a   1.000
_cell.length_b   1.000
_cell.length_c   1.000
_cell.angle_alpha   90.00
_cell.angle_beta   90.00
_cell.angle_gamma   90.00
#
_symmetry.space_group_name_H-M   'P 1'
#
loop_
_entity.id
_entity.type
_entity.pdbx_description
1 polymer ?
#
loop_
_entity_poly.entity_id
_entity_poly.type
_entity_poly.pdbx_seq_one_letter_code
_entity_poly.pdbx_strand_id
1 'polypeptide(L)'
;MNPIRTLRQMLGLTQSELAQRVGTSQPTLAAYESGTKSPTHRTFERIISAVGMEAVIEFVPKLTREDRRSLALHRAIALRLLEKPAQTIAKARSNLERMRSQNPHADGLLVWDRLLDLTPERLAATLVDPAPDARELRQVTPFAGVLSPEERTTVYQRFSAEAP
;
A
#
# COMPACT_ATOMS: atom_id res chain seq x y z
N MET A 1 4.77 -6.68 -4.48
CA MET A 1 4.27 -6.06 -5.73
C MET A 1 5.44 -6.04 -6.71
N ASN A 2 5.29 -6.52 -7.95
CA ASN A 2 6.39 -6.52 -8.92
C ASN A 2 6.41 -5.17 -9.67
N PRO A 3 7.50 -4.39 -9.62
CA PRO A 3 7.52 -3.03 -10.18
C PRO A 3 7.29 -2.98 -11.69
N ILE A 4 7.73 -4.00 -12.45
CA ILE A 4 7.49 -4.07 -13.91
C ILE A 4 5.99 -4.26 -14.19
N ARG A 5 5.34 -5.16 -13.44
CA ARG A 5 3.90 -5.37 -13.56
C ARG A 5 3.12 -4.11 -13.19
N THR A 6 3.51 -3.44 -12.11
CA THR A 6 2.88 -2.18 -11.66
C THR A 6 2.98 -1.10 -12.74
N LEU A 7 4.19 -0.88 -13.27
CA LEU A 7 4.45 0.07 -14.35
C LEU A 7 3.57 -0.22 -15.58
N ARG A 8 3.52 -1.49 -16.00
CA ARG A 8 2.71 -1.93 -17.12
C ARG A 8 1.21 -1.63 -16.92
N GLN A 9 0.69 -1.98 -15.74
CA GLN A 9 -0.72 -1.77 -15.40
C GLN A 9 -1.07 -0.29 -15.30
N MET A 10 -0.19 0.53 -14.73
CA MET A 10 -0.37 1.98 -14.64
C MET A 10 -0.48 2.64 -16.02
N LEU A 11 0.26 2.12 -17.01
CA LEU A 11 0.24 2.60 -18.39
C LEU A 11 -0.84 1.93 -19.26
N GLY A 12 -1.66 1.04 -18.69
CA GLY A 12 -2.71 0.32 -19.44
C GLY A 12 -2.18 -0.66 -20.50
N LEU A 13 -0.93 -1.12 -20.37
CA LEU A 13 -0.29 -1.98 -21.37
C LEU A 13 -0.53 -3.47 -21.10
N THR A 14 -0.59 -4.27 -22.16
CA THR A 14 -0.46 -5.73 -22.11
C THR A 14 1.01 -6.14 -22.01
N GLN A 15 1.26 -7.40 -21.64
CA GLN A 15 2.64 -7.91 -21.58
C GLN A 15 3.31 -7.90 -22.96
N SER A 16 2.56 -8.19 -24.02
CA SER A 16 3.08 -8.16 -25.39
C SER A 16 3.47 -6.75 -25.83
N GLU A 17 2.65 -5.75 -25.53
CA GLU A 17 2.95 -4.34 -25.89
C GLU A 17 4.18 -3.81 -25.16
N LEU A 18 4.30 -4.08 -23.85
CA LEU A 18 5.49 -3.67 -23.11
C LEU A 18 6.74 -4.41 -23.62
N ALA A 19 6.63 -5.71 -23.90
CA ALA A 19 7.75 -6.48 -24.46
C ALA A 19 8.21 -5.91 -25.81
N GLN A 20 7.27 -5.56 -26.69
CA GLN A 20 7.55 -4.92 -27.98
C GLN A 20 8.26 -3.56 -27.81
N ARG A 21 7.77 -2.70 -26.91
CA ARG A 21 8.39 -1.38 -26.65
C ARG A 21 9.82 -1.48 -26.13
N VAL A 22 10.09 -2.47 -25.28
CA VAL A 22 11.42 -2.68 -24.68
C VAL A 22 12.38 -3.42 -25.63
N GLY A 23 11.87 -4.08 -26.66
CA GLY A 23 12.65 -4.97 -27.52
C GLY A 23 13.03 -6.27 -26.80
N THR A 24 12.05 -6.91 -26.15
CA THR A 24 12.18 -8.25 -25.55
C THR A 24 10.99 -9.13 -25.94
N SER A 25 11.00 -10.41 -25.57
CA SER A 25 9.88 -11.32 -25.85
C SER A 25 8.82 -11.28 -24.74
N GLN A 26 7.55 -11.51 -25.08
CA GLN A 26 6.47 -11.59 -24.08
C GLN A 26 6.75 -12.64 -22.99
N PRO A 27 7.28 -13.85 -23.29
CA PRO A 27 7.64 -14.81 -22.26
C PRO A 27 8.75 -14.31 -21.32
N THR A 28 9.72 -13.55 -21.85
CA THR A 28 10.77 -12.94 -21.02
C THR A 28 10.19 -11.91 -20.06
N LEU A 29 9.28 -11.06 -20.54
CA LEU A 29 8.59 -10.09 -19.69
C LEU A 29 7.72 -10.78 -18.63
N ALA A 30 6.99 -11.84 -19.01
CA ALA A 30 6.18 -12.61 -18.09
C ALA A 30 7.02 -13.26 -16.97
N ALA A 31 8.21 -13.78 -17.30
CA ALA A 31 9.16 -14.33 -16.33
C ALA A 31 9.70 -13.26 -15.36
N TYR A 32 9.92 -12.03 -15.84
CA TYR A 32 10.25 -10.90 -14.97
C TYR A 32 9.09 -10.52 -14.05
N GLU A 33 7.86 -10.46 -14.55
CA GLU A 33 6.69 -10.10 -13.75
C GLU A 33 6.31 -11.15 -12.70
N SER A 34 6.53 -12.44 -12.99
CA SER A 34 6.28 -13.54 -12.07
C SER A 34 7.39 -13.71 -11.03
N GLY A 35 8.59 -13.17 -11.29
CA GLY A 35 9.77 -13.32 -10.45
C GLY A 35 10.54 -14.62 -10.69
N THR A 36 10.16 -15.45 -11.66
CA THR A 36 10.94 -16.64 -12.05
C THR A 36 12.29 -16.27 -12.67
N LYS A 37 12.38 -15.06 -13.24
CA LYS A 37 13.63 -14.44 -13.66
C LYS A 37 13.71 -13.04 -13.06
N SER A 38 14.90 -12.62 -12.64
CA SER A 38 15.16 -11.23 -12.24
C SER A 38 15.93 -10.50 -13.35
N PRO A 39 15.47 -9.33 -13.81
CA PRO A 39 16.24 -8.51 -14.74
C PRO A 39 17.50 -7.97 -14.06
N THR A 40 18.57 -7.74 -14.83
CA THR A 40 19.70 -6.95 -14.34
C THR A 40 19.28 -5.51 -14.14
N HIS A 41 20.02 -4.73 -13.33
CA HIS A 41 19.80 -3.29 -13.18
C HIS A 41 19.67 -2.58 -14.53
N ARG A 42 20.63 -2.81 -15.44
CA ARG A 42 20.63 -2.26 -16.80
C ARG A 42 19.37 -2.64 -17.60
N THR A 43 18.88 -3.87 -17.45
CA THR A 43 17.65 -4.31 -18.14
C THR A 43 16.43 -3.62 -17.55
N PHE A 44 16.39 -3.48 -16.22
CA PHE A 44 15.33 -2.80 -15.50
C PHE A 44 15.25 -1.32 -15.88
N GLU A 45 16.38 -0.60 -15.88
CA GLU A 45 16.46 0.79 -16.35
C GLU A 45 16.01 0.96 -17.79
N ARG A 46 16.40 0.04 -18.68
CA ARG A 46 15.97 0.06 -20.09
C ARG A 46 14.46 -0.13 -20.22
N ILE A 47 13.85 -1.02 -19.42
CA ILE A 47 12.39 -1.21 -19.41
C ILE A 47 11.68 0.09 -19.02
N ILE A 48 12.17 0.75 -17.97
CA ILE A 48 11.56 1.96 -17.39
C ILE A 48 11.72 3.16 -18.35
N SER A 49 12.93 3.34 -18.89
CA SER A 49 13.22 4.42 -19.83
C SER A 49 12.43 4.27 -21.15
N ALA A 50 12.22 3.04 -21.63
CA ALA A 50 11.46 2.77 -22.86
C ALA A 50 9.99 3.18 -22.79
N VAL A 51 9.46 3.41 -21.58
CA VAL A 51 8.10 3.91 -21.38
C VAL A 51 8.05 5.34 -20.85
N GLY A 52 9.16 6.08 -20.96
CA GLY A 52 9.24 7.50 -20.58
C GLY A 52 9.17 7.73 -19.08
N MET A 53 9.62 6.76 -18.28
CA MET A 53 9.58 6.79 -16.82
C MET A 53 11.00 6.85 -16.27
N GLU A 54 11.14 7.30 -15.02
CA GLU A 54 12.39 7.33 -14.27
C GLU A 54 12.24 6.54 -12.97
N ALA A 55 13.27 5.79 -12.60
CA ALA A 55 13.29 5.01 -11.37
C ALA A 55 14.05 5.75 -10.28
N VAL A 56 13.41 6.00 -9.15
CA VAL A 56 14.08 6.57 -7.97
C VAL A 56 14.30 5.45 -6.95
N ILE A 57 15.53 5.36 -6.43
CA ILE A 57 15.89 4.45 -5.33
C ILE A 57 16.13 5.29 -4.09
N GLU A 58 15.36 5.03 -3.04
CA GLU A 58 15.51 5.68 -1.74
C GLU A 58 15.89 4.66 -0.66
N PHE A 59 16.74 5.07 0.27
CA PHE A 59 17.10 4.28 1.44
C PHE A 59 16.28 4.73 2.64
N VAL A 60 15.43 3.83 3.15
CA VAL A 60 14.57 4.11 4.31
C VAL A 60 14.92 3.18 5.48
N PRO A 61 14.76 3.63 6.74
CA PRO A 61 14.93 2.76 7.90
C PRO A 61 14.04 1.52 7.83
N LYS A 62 14.58 0.37 8.25
CA LYS A 62 13.77 -0.86 8.35
C LYS A 62 12.61 -0.65 9.32
N LEU A 63 11.46 -1.25 9.00
CA LEU A 63 10.30 -1.27 9.90
C LEU A 63 10.67 -1.93 11.24
N THR A 64 10.41 -1.21 12.32
CA THR A 64 10.50 -1.76 13.68
C THR A 64 9.46 -2.87 13.86
N ARG A 65 9.57 -3.64 14.94
CA ARG A 65 8.53 -4.64 15.29
C ARG A 65 7.17 -3.97 15.50
N GLU A 66 7.14 -2.77 16.06
CA GLU A 66 5.92 -1.99 16.26
C GLU A 66 5.30 -1.55 14.93
N ASP A 67 6.11 -1.07 13.98
CA ASP A 67 5.60 -0.69 12.66
C ASP A 67 5.04 -1.90 11.91
N ARG A 68 5.71 -3.06 11.98
CA ARG A 68 5.23 -4.30 11.38
C ARG A 68 3.90 -4.74 12.02
N ARG A 69 3.76 -4.59 13.34
CA ARG A 69 2.50 -4.86 14.06
C ARG A 69 1.39 -3.91 13.60
N SER A 70 1.69 -2.62 13.49
CA SER A 70 0.75 -1.60 12.97
C SER A 70 0.34 -1.92 11.54
N LEU A 71 1.28 -2.32 10.68
CA LEU A 71 1.02 -2.71 9.30
C LEU A 71 0.12 -3.96 9.23
N ALA A 72 0.35 -4.97 10.07
CA ALA A 72 -0.50 -6.16 10.14
C ALA A 72 -1.95 -5.80 10.52
N LEU A 73 -2.14 -4.90 11.49
CA LEU A 73 -3.45 -4.38 11.86
C LEU A 73 -4.13 -3.66 10.68
N HIS A 74 -3.39 -2.81 9.98
CA HIS A 74 -3.93 -2.05 8.85
C HIS A 74 -4.24 -2.92 7.63
N ARG A 75 -3.55 -4.05 7.44
CA ARG A 75 -3.95 -5.06 6.44
C ARG A 75 -5.33 -5.64 6.75
N ALA A 76 -5.61 -5.96 8.00
CA ALA A 76 -6.93 -6.44 8.40
C ALA A 76 -8.01 -5.36 8.25
N ILE A 77 -7.69 -4.11 8.57
CA ILE A 77 -8.58 -2.95 8.32
C ILE A 77 -8.84 -2.77 6.82
N ALA A 78 -7.80 -2.89 5.97
CA ALA A 78 -7.95 -2.78 4.52
C ALA A 78 -8.86 -3.88 3.96
N LEU A 79 -8.75 -5.12 4.46
CA LEU A 79 -9.69 -6.20 4.10
C LEU A 79 -11.14 -5.86 4.51
N ARG A 80 -11.35 -5.37 5.74
CA ARG A 80 -12.66 -4.91 6.22
C ARG A 80 -13.20 -3.74 5.40
N LEU A 81 -12.34 -2.82 4.98
CA LEU A 81 -12.68 -1.69 4.13
C LEU A 81 -13.17 -2.17 2.76
N LEU A 82 -12.50 -3.14 2.14
CA LEU A 82 -12.92 -3.69 0.85
C LEU A 82 -14.22 -4.50 0.98
N GLU A 83 -14.42 -5.21 2.09
CA GLU A 83 -15.63 -5.99 2.36
C GLU A 83 -16.85 -5.11 2.66
N LYS A 84 -16.68 -4.08 3.50
CA LYS A 84 -17.75 -3.19 3.98
C LYS A 84 -17.33 -1.72 3.85
N PRO A 85 -17.26 -1.16 2.62
CA PRO A 85 -16.69 0.16 2.41
C PRO A 85 -17.45 1.28 3.13
N ALA A 86 -18.76 1.36 2.91
CA ALA A 86 -19.58 2.45 3.46
C ALA A 86 -19.55 2.46 5.01
N GLN A 87 -19.65 1.29 5.64
CA GLN A 87 -19.63 1.18 7.10
C GLN A 87 -18.26 1.56 7.68
N THR A 88 -17.19 1.04 7.07
CA THR A 88 -15.82 1.30 7.49
C THR A 88 -15.47 2.79 7.36
N ILE A 89 -15.81 3.42 6.23
CA ILE A 89 -15.57 4.84 5.97
C ILE A 89 -16.39 5.71 6.92
N ALA A 90 -17.68 5.40 7.14
CA ALA A 90 -18.52 6.16 8.07
C ALA A 90 -17.96 6.12 9.50
N LYS A 91 -17.48 4.95 9.96
CA LYS A 91 -16.83 4.81 11.26
C LYS A 91 -15.55 5.64 11.35
N ALA A 92 -14.72 5.60 10.31
CA ALA A 92 -13.49 6.39 10.24
C ALA A 92 -13.76 7.89 10.25
N ARG A 93 -14.77 8.39 9.53
CA ARG A 93 -15.17 9.82 9.54
C ARG A 93 -15.63 10.27 10.92
N SER A 94 -16.50 9.49 11.57
CA SER A 94 -16.94 9.78 12.94
C SER A 94 -15.76 9.82 13.94
N ASN A 95 -14.79 8.92 13.79
CA ASN A 95 -13.58 8.94 14.61
C ASN A 95 -12.71 10.18 14.31
N LEU A 96 -12.56 10.55 13.05
CA LEU A 96 -11.79 11.71 12.62
C LEU A 96 -12.36 13.01 13.18
N GLU A 97 -13.69 13.18 13.16
CA GLU A 97 -14.38 14.31 13.79
C GLU A 97 -14.09 14.38 15.29
N ARG A 98 -14.18 13.25 15.99
CA ARG A 98 -13.84 13.17 17.43
C ARG A 98 -12.36 13.48 17.69
N MET A 99 -11.45 13.02 16.83
CA MET A 99 -10.02 13.30 16.97
C MET A 99 -9.73 14.80 16.79
N ARG A 100 -10.42 15.47 15.87
CA ARG A 100 -10.31 16.93 15.65
C ARG A 100 -10.87 17.74 16.81
N SER A 101 -12.03 17.36 17.34
CA SER A 101 -12.60 18.07 18.49
C SER A 101 -11.69 18.00 19.72
N GLN A 102 -10.92 16.91 19.85
CA GLN A 102 -9.95 16.71 20.92
C GLN A 102 -8.59 17.38 20.64
N ASN A 103 -8.20 17.51 19.37
CA ASN A 103 -6.92 18.09 18.96
C ASN A 103 -7.10 19.03 17.74
N PRO A 104 -7.59 20.27 17.94
CA PRO A 104 -7.92 21.19 16.84
C PRO A 104 -6.74 21.61 15.95
N HIS A 105 -5.51 21.56 16.47
CA HIS A 105 -4.28 21.97 15.78
C HIS A 105 -3.46 20.82 15.19
N ALA A 106 -4.04 19.62 15.08
CA ALA A 106 -3.34 18.47 14.54
C ALA A 106 -3.37 18.48 13.00
N ASP A 107 -2.40 19.15 12.37
CA ASP A 107 -2.26 19.26 10.91
C ASP A 107 -2.24 17.89 10.20
N GLY A 108 -1.70 16.86 10.87
CA GLY A 108 -1.69 15.48 10.39
C GLY A 108 -3.08 14.84 10.21
N LEU A 109 -4.16 15.48 10.68
CA LEU A 109 -5.53 15.01 10.47
C LEU A 109 -6.17 15.52 9.18
N LEU A 110 -5.62 16.55 8.54
CA LEU A 110 -6.19 17.13 7.32
C LEU A 110 -6.04 16.21 6.11
N VAL A 111 -4.94 15.45 6.05
CA VAL A 111 -4.69 14.47 4.99
C VAL A 111 -5.77 13.39 4.94
N TRP A 112 -6.36 13.04 6.09
CA TRP A 112 -7.35 11.97 6.18
C TRP A 112 -8.69 12.30 5.51
N ASP A 113 -9.09 13.58 5.38
CA ASP A 113 -10.29 13.91 4.60
C ASP A 113 -10.11 13.46 3.15
N ARG A 114 -8.99 13.87 2.54
CA ARG A 114 -8.67 13.55 1.15
C ARG A 114 -8.53 12.04 0.94
N LEU A 115 -7.91 11.35 1.88
CA LEU A 115 -7.76 9.89 1.81
C LEU A 115 -9.10 9.16 1.91
N LEU A 116 -10.02 9.63 2.76
CA LEU A 116 -11.35 9.04 2.90
C LEU A 116 -12.29 9.34 1.72
N ASP A 117 -11.94 10.29 0.86
CA ASP A 117 -12.63 10.59 -0.41
C ASP A 117 -12.12 9.72 -1.58
N LEU A 118 -11.05 8.94 -1.40
CA LEU A 118 -10.56 8.01 -2.40
C LEU A 118 -11.49 6.81 -2.57
N THR A 119 -11.32 6.07 -3.67
CA THR A 119 -11.98 4.77 -3.82
C THR A 119 -11.50 3.79 -2.73
N PRO A 120 -12.32 2.81 -2.32
CA PRO A 120 -11.94 1.85 -1.29
C PRO A 120 -10.63 1.12 -1.60
N GLU A 121 -10.37 0.83 -2.87
CA GLU A 121 -9.15 0.14 -3.33
C GLU A 121 -7.91 1.02 -3.16
N ARG A 122 -8.01 2.31 -3.52
CA ARG A 122 -6.91 3.27 -3.37
C ARG A 122 -6.62 3.54 -1.91
N LEU A 123 -7.66 3.73 -1.10
CA LEU A 123 -7.50 3.91 0.34
C LEU A 123 -6.91 2.65 1.00
N ALA A 124 -7.40 1.46 0.65
CA ALA A 124 -6.84 0.19 1.13
C ALA A 124 -5.36 0.05 0.77
N ALA A 125 -4.96 0.44 -0.44
CA ALA A 125 -3.56 0.44 -0.86
C ALA A 125 -2.70 1.36 0.01
N THR A 126 -3.17 2.57 0.33
CA THR A 126 -2.48 3.50 1.24
C THR A 126 -2.31 2.91 2.64
N LEU A 127 -3.34 2.26 3.20
CA LEU A 127 -3.28 1.69 4.55
C LEU A 127 -2.19 0.61 4.69
N VAL A 128 -1.91 -0.13 3.62
CA VAL A 128 -0.95 -1.26 3.62
C VAL A 128 0.42 -0.90 3.02
N ASP A 129 0.64 0.36 2.69
CA ASP A 129 1.89 0.82 2.09
C ASP A 129 3.03 0.86 3.14
N PRO A 130 4.14 0.12 2.95
CA PRO A 130 5.26 0.13 3.89
C PRO A 130 6.11 1.40 3.86
N ALA A 131 5.88 2.35 2.93
CA ALA A 131 6.65 3.58 2.79
C ALA A 131 6.61 4.46 4.06
N PRO A 132 7.63 5.31 4.30
CA PRO A 132 7.72 6.19 5.47
C PRO A 132 6.48 7.05 5.69
N ASP A 133 5.98 7.72 4.65
CA ASP A 133 4.80 8.59 4.76
C ASP A 133 3.56 7.81 5.22
N ALA A 134 3.35 6.62 4.65
CA ALA A 134 2.24 5.75 5.05
C ALA A 134 2.42 5.18 6.47
N ARG A 135 3.66 5.01 6.93
CA ARG A 135 3.95 4.65 8.32
C ARG A 135 3.52 5.77 9.28
N GLU A 136 3.83 7.02 8.97
CA GLU A 136 3.42 8.17 9.78
C GLU A 136 1.89 8.31 9.81
N LEU A 137 1.23 8.15 8.66
CA LEU A 137 -0.23 8.14 8.58
C LEU A 137 -0.85 7.11 9.55
N ARG A 138 -0.33 5.88 9.57
CA ARG A 138 -0.83 4.83 10.46
C ARG A 138 -0.71 5.16 11.96
N GLN A 139 0.21 6.03 12.36
CA GLN A 139 0.33 6.45 13.77
C GLN A 139 -0.86 7.31 14.21
N VAL A 140 -1.47 8.05 13.29
CA VAL A 140 -2.61 8.95 13.53
C VAL A 140 -3.86 8.51 12.77
N THR A 141 -4.11 7.21 12.74
CA THR A 141 -5.17 6.58 11.94
C THR A 141 -6.59 6.79 12.52
N PRO A 142 -7.60 7.18 11.71
CA PRO A 142 -8.99 7.28 12.15
C PRO A 142 -9.72 5.94 12.20
N PHE A 143 -9.06 4.81 11.91
CA PHE A 143 -9.70 3.48 11.83
C PHE A 143 -9.81 2.75 13.18
N ALA A 144 -9.62 3.46 14.30
CA ALA A 144 -9.78 2.89 15.63
C ALA A 144 -11.19 2.28 15.84
N GLY A 145 -11.25 1.01 16.25
CA GLY A 145 -12.52 0.33 16.50
C GLY A 145 -13.29 -0.13 15.24
N VAL A 146 -12.70 -0.03 14.05
CA VAL A 146 -13.22 -0.70 12.84
C VAL A 146 -13.13 -2.23 12.96
N LEU A 147 -12.08 -2.70 13.62
CA LEU A 147 -11.96 -4.09 14.05
C LEU A 147 -12.38 -4.22 15.51
N SER A 148 -13.11 -5.30 15.82
CA SER A 148 -13.50 -5.64 17.18
C SER A 148 -12.27 -5.98 18.04
N PRO A 149 -12.36 -5.95 19.39
CA PRO A 149 -11.27 -6.37 20.25
C PRO A 149 -10.77 -7.80 19.98
N GLU A 150 -11.67 -8.72 19.66
CA GLU A 150 -11.36 -10.12 19.32
C GLU A 150 -10.61 -10.22 17.98
N GLU A 151 -11.06 -9.46 16.97
CA GLU A 151 -10.40 -9.39 15.66
C GLU A 151 -8.98 -8.83 15.78
N ARG A 152 -8.80 -7.76 16.56
CA ARG A 152 -7.48 -7.17 16.84
C ARG A 152 -6.55 -8.17 17.54
N THR A 153 -7.08 -8.90 18.52
CA THR A 153 -6.34 -9.92 19.25
C THR A 153 -5.88 -11.03 18.31
N THR A 154 -6.78 -11.50 17.43
CA THR A 154 -6.47 -12.51 16.41
C THR A 154 -5.35 -12.04 15.48
N VAL A 155 -5.40 -10.79 15.02
CA VAL A 155 -4.34 -10.21 14.17
C VAL A 155 -3.00 -10.19 14.90
N TYR A 156 -2.96 -9.80 16.18
CA TYR A 156 -1.72 -9.75 16.95
C TYR A 156 -1.17 -11.14 17.27
N GLN A 157 -2.03 -12.13 17.51
CA GLN A 157 -1.61 -13.53 17.71
C GLN A 157 -0.95 -14.09 16.44
N ARG A 158 -1.60 -13.91 15.27
CA ARG A 158 -1.03 -14.32 13.98
C ARG A 158 0.30 -13.62 13.71
N PHE A 159 0.36 -12.30 13.90
CA PHE A 159 1.60 -11.54 13.76
C PHE A 159 2.73 -12.06 14.67
N SER A 160 2.40 -12.47 15.89
CA SER A 160 3.41 -12.99 16.83
C SER A 160 3.89 -14.39 16.46
N ALA A 161 3.02 -15.22 15.88
CA ALA A 161 3.36 -16.56 15.41
C ALA A 161 4.18 -16.57 14.10
N GLU A 162 3.98 -15.55 13.25
CA GLU A 162 4.67 -15.39 11.97
C GLU A 162 5.98 -14.59 12.06
N ALA A 163 6.31 -14.01 13.22
CA ALA A 163 7.50 -13.19 13.38
C ALA A 163 8.76 -14.08 13.53
N PRO A 164 9.72 -14.02 12.59
CA PRO A 164 11.07 -14.55 12.81
C PRO A 164 11.85 -13.69 13.81
#